data_AF-A0A9N7V9K4-F1
#
_entry.id   AF-A0A9N7V9K4-F1
#
_cell.length_a   1.000
_cell.length_b   1.000
_cell.length_c   1.000
_cell.angle_alpha   90.00
_cell.angle_beta   90.00
_cell.angle_gamma   90.00
#
_symmetry.space_group_name_H-M   'P 1'
#
loop_
_entity.id
_entity.type
_entity.pdbx_description
1 polymer ?
#
loop_
_entity_poly.entity_id
_entity_poly.type
_entity_poly.pdbx_seq_one_letter_code
_entity_poly.pdbx_strand_id
1 'polypeptide(L)'
;MLKNQTCHTQKSSMVDKNIYIVQGEIGTVVGAIKRNSRWNTHTPLDEEQDPLLNSFGHLKEILNSITELSDIEPNIFLRPFLEVVRSEDTTGPITGLALTSVNKFLSYGLLDANHEAAAEAIENMADAVTHARFVGTDPASDEVVLMKILQVLRTLLLTPVGAHLTNESVCEIMQSCFRICFEMRLSDLLRKSAEHTLVDMVQLLYSSPLTCTQTL
;
A
#
# COMPACT_ATOMS: atom_id res chain seq x y z
N MET A 1 37.33 -43.45 -7.96
CA MET A 1 36.44 -43.42 -6.78
C MET A 1 36.68 -42.10 -6.06
N LEU A 2 35.69 -41.19 -6.09
CA LEU A 2 35.43 -40.16 -5.08
C LEU A 2 34.08 -39.55 -5.49
N LYS A 3 33.04 -39.91 -4.73
CA LYS A 3 31.66 -39.44 -4.92
C LYS A 3 31.59 -38.02 -4.36
N ASN A 4 31.29 -37.03 -5.21
CA ASN A 4 30.83 -35.73 -4.74
C ASN A 4 29.37 -35.90 -4.27
N GLN A 5 29.20 -36.02 -2.96
CA GLN A 5 27.90 -35.94 -2.31
C GLN A 5 27.43 -34.48 -2.34
N THR A 6 26.44 -34.20 -3.17
CA THR A 6 25.61 -33.00 -3.11
C THR A 6 24.98 -32.91 -1.72
N CYS A 7 25.30 -31.84 -0.98
CA CYS A 7 24.56 -31.46 0.21
C CYS A 7 23.20 -30.92 -0.27
N HIS A 8 22.19 -31.78 -0.30
CA HIS A 8 20.80 -31.35 -0.39
C HIS A 8 20.43 -30.70 0.93
N THR A 9 20.51 -29.36 0.98
CA THR A 9 19.87 -28.61 2.06
C THR A 9 18.37 -28.80 1.93
N GLN A 10 17.82 -29.65 2.79
CA GLN A 10 16.40 -29.92 2.88
C GLN A 10 15.70 -28.64 3.35
N LYS A 11 15.19 -27.83 2.40
CA LYS A 11 14.37 -26.64 2.67
C LYS A 11 13.11 -27.14 3.36
N SER A 12 13.08 -27.03 4.70
CA SER A 12 11.88 -27.29 5.50
C SER A 12 10.75 -26.44 4.90
N SER A 13 9.60 -27.05 4.58
CA SER A 13 8.43 -26.38 3.98
C SER A 13 7.75 -25.48 5.01
N MET A 14 8.45 -24.42 5.43
CA MET A 14 7.88 -23.37 6.24
C MET A 14 7.18 -22.40 5.28
N VAL A 15 5.86 -22.28 5.42
CA VAL A 15 5.06 -21.31 4.67
C VAL A 15 5.68 -19.93 4.82
N ASP A 16 5.81 -19.21 3.72
CA ASP A 16 6.46 -17.90 3.68
C ASP A 16 5.87 -16.95 4.75
N LYS A 17 6.74 -16.37 5.58
CA LYS A 17 6.38 -15.39 6.62
C LYS A 17 5.56 -14.22 6.03
N ASN A 18 5.83 -13.86 4.77
CA ASN A 18 5.15 -12.78 4.09
C ASN A 18 3.65 -13.05 3.90
N ILE A 19 3.26 -14.31 3.69
CA ILE A 19 1.84 -14.70 3.60
C ILE A 19 1.13 -14.38 4.91
N TYR A 20 1.73 -14.70 6.06
CA TYR A 20 1.15 -14.40 7.37
C TYR A 20 1.06 -12.91 7.66
N ILE A 21 1.98 -12.10 7.14
CA ILE A 21 1.90 -10.64 7.23
C ILE A 21 0.64 -10.16 6.50
N VAL A 22 0.45 -10.56 5.23
CA VAL A 22 -0.73 -10.16 4.45
C VAL A 22 -2.02 -10.64 5.11
N GLN A 23 -2.07 -11.90 5.58
CA GLN A 23 -3.23 -12.44 6.29
C GLN A 23 -3.56 -11.68 7.58
N GLY A 24 -2.54 -11.25 8.34
CA GLY A 24 -2.73 -10.42 9.53
C GLY A 24 -3.31 -9.04 9.22
N GLU A 25 -2.83 -8.42 8.15
CA GLU A 25 -3.37 -7.14 7.68
C GLU A 25 -4.81 -7.27 7.14
N ILE A 26 -5.13 -8.35 6.42
CA ILE A 26 -6.51 -8.67 6.01
C ILE A 26 -7.42 -8.71 7.24
N GLY A 27 -7.04 -9.46 8.28
CA GLY A 27 -7.83 -9.58 9.51
C GLY A 27 -8.07 -8.24 10.21
N THR A 28 -7.08 -7.34 10.15
CA THR A 28 -7.17 -6.00 10.74
C THR A 28 -8.19 -5.13 10.00
N VAL A 29 -8.11 -5.05 8.67
CA VAL A 29 -8.99 -4.21 7.84
C VAL A 29 -10.41 -4.78 7.80
N VAL A 30 -10.57 -6.08 7.53
CA VAL A 30 -11.88 -6.76 7.50
C VAL A 30 -12.58 -6.65 8.87
N GLY A 31 -11.82 -6.79 9.96
CA GLY A 31 -12.34 -6.62 11.31
C GLY A 31 -12.86 -5.20 11.59
N ALA A 32 -12.29 -4.17 10.95
CA ALA A 32 -12.77 -2.80 11.05
C ALA A 32 -14.03 -2.57 10.19
N ILE A 33 -14.03 -3.04 8.94
CA ILE A 33 -15.18 -2.94 8.03
C ILE A 33 -16.42 -3.56 8.68
N LYS A 34 -16.33 -4.81 9.15
CA LYS A 34 -17.46 -5.51 9.79
C LYS A 34 -17.97 -4.83 11.07
N ARG A 35 -17.08 -4.20 11.85
CA ARG A 35 -17.51 -3.46 13.05
C ARG A 35 -18.25 -2.18 12.70
N ASN A 36 -17.85 -1.51 11.62
CA ASN A 36 -18.53 -0.32 11.13
C ASN A 36 -19.92 -0.68 10.57
N SER A 37 -20.03 -1.76 9.80
CA SER A 37 -21.31 -2.24 9.26
C SER A 37 -22.32 -2.58 10.35
N ARG A 38 -21.88 -3.11 11.51
CA ARG A 38 -22.76 -3.40 12.66
C ARG A 38 -23.35 -2.16 13.34
N TRP A 39 -22.71 -1.01 13.22
CA TRP A 39 -23.19 0.25 13.82
C TRP A 39 -24.07 1.04 12.85
N ASN A 40 -23.86 0.85 11.54
CA ASN A 40 -24.88 1.13 10.55
C ASN A 40 -25.98 0.06 10.63
N THR A 41 -27.18 0.39 10.19
CA THR A 41 -28.35 -0.51 10.26
C THR A 41 -28.29 -1.64 9.21
N HIS A 42 -27.08 -2.08 8.84
CA HIS A 42 -26.86 -3.10 7.82
C HIS A 42 -27.28 -4.47 8.33
N THR A 43 -28.06 -5.16 7.50
CA THR A 43 -28.46 -6.53 7.76
C THR A 43 -27.33 -7.50 7.42
N PRO A 44 -27.29 -8.72 7.98
CA PRO A 44 -26.28 -9.72 7.62
C PRO A 44 -26.22 -10.05 6.11
N LEU A 45 -27.33 -9.82 5.38
CA LEU A 45 -27.40 -9.97 3.92
C LEU A 45 -26.62 -8.87 3.18
N ASP A 46 -26.49 -7.67 3.75
CA ASP A 46 -25.71 -6.59 3.17
C ASP A 46 -24.21 -6.83 3.35
N GLU A 47 -23.79 -7.51 4.44
CA GLU A 47 -22.39 -7.90 4.65
C GLU A 47 -21.90 -8.92 3.59
N GLU A 48 -22.77 -9.80 3.09
CA GLU A 48 -22.44 -10.76 2.02
C GLU A 48 -22.34 -10.10 0.63
N GLN A 49 -22.95 -8.92 0.45
CA GLN A 49 -22.91 -8.17 -0.80
C GLN A 49 -21.83 -7.09 -0.84
N ASP A 50 -21.13 -6.85 0.27
CA ASP A 50 -20.06 -5.85 0.32
C ASP A 50 -18.89 -6.26 -0.61
N PRO A 51 -18.62 -5.50 -1.68
CA PRO A 51 -17.59 -5.84 -2.66
C PRO A 51 -16.18 -5.85 -2.04
N LEU A 52 -15.91 -5.04 -1.02
CA LEU A 52 -14.61 -5.00 -0.34
C LEU A 52 -14.41 -6.28 0.48
N LEU A 53 -15.44 -6.73 1.21
CA LEU A 53 -15.37 -7.98 1.97
C LEU A 53 -15.18 -9.19 1.07
N ASN A 54 -15.85 -9.20 -0.10
CA ASN A 54 -15.69 -10.25 -1.11
C ASN A 54 -14.28 -10.25 -1.72
N SER A 55 -13.72 -9.08 -2.02
CA SER A 55 -12.35 -8.91 -2.51
C SER A 55 -11.31 -9.49 -1.52
N PHE A 56 -11.45 -9.20 -0.23
CA PHE A 56 -10.60 -9.80 0.81
C PHE A 56 -10.83 -11.30 1.01
N GLY A 57 -12.08 -11.78 0.86
CA GLY A 57 -12.40 -13.21 0.90
C GLY A 57 -11.67 -13.98 -0.19
N HIS A 58 -11.72 -13.48 -1.42
CA HIS A 58 -11.02 -14.07 -2.56
C HIS A 58 -9.50 -14.08 -2.38
N LEU A 59 -8.91 -12.97 -1.93
CA LEU A 59 -7.48 -12.92 -1.62
C LEU A 59 -7.10 -13.97 -0.57
N LYS A 60 -7.91 -14.14 0.47
CA LYS A 60 -7.65 -15.14 1.52
C LYS A 60 -7.65 -16.57 0.96
N GLU A 61 -8.54 -16.89 0.02
CA GLU A 61 -8.55 -18.20 -0.66
C GLU A 61 -7.27 -18.43 -1.46
N ILE A 62 -6.81 -17.43 -2.22
CA ILE A 62 -5.55 -17.49 -2.97
C ILE A 62 -4.36 -17.68 -2.02
N LEU A 63 -4.27 -16.89 -0.94
CA LEU A 63 -3.16 -17.00 0.01
C LEU A 63 -3.11 -18.36 0.72
N ASN A 64 -4.24 -19.06 0.83
CA ASN A 64 -4.29 -20.41 1.41
C ASN A 64 -3.89 -21.51 0.41
N SER A 65 -3.84 -21.22 -0.88
CA SER A 65 -3.49 -22.20 -1.92
C SER A 65 -2.03 -22.13 -2.39
N ILE A 66 -1.29 -21.10 -1.98
CA ILE A 66 0.12 -20.88 -2.35
C ILE A 66 1.09 -21.17 -1.20
N THR A 67 2.39 -21.28 -1.52
CA THR A 67 3.44 -21.58 -0.54
C THR A 67 4.42 -20.42 -0.33
N GLU A 68 4.70 -19.64 -1.38
CA GLU A 68 5.54 -18.46 -1.34
C GLU A 68 4.75 -17.25 -1.87
N LEU A 69 4.90 -16.07 -1.27
CA LEU A 69 4.12 -14.89 -1.73
C LEU A 69 4.53 -14.47 -3.16
N SER A 70 5.76 -14.77 -3.57
CA SER A 70 6.26 -14.54 -4.93
C SER A 70 5.61 -15.41 -6.00
N ASP A 71 4.79 -16.41 -5.61
CA ASP A 71 4.05 -17.26 -6.55
C ASP A 71 2.88 -16.52 -7.22
N ILE A 72 2.53 -15.32 -6.74
CA ILE A 72 1.43 -14.51 -7.25
C ILE A 72 1.90 -13.10 -7.62
N GLU A 73 1.21 -12.49 -8.57
CA GLU A 73 1.47 -11.11 -8.95
C GLU A 73 1.20 -10.14 -7.79
N PRO A 74 2.01 -9.07 -7.61
CA PRO A 74 1.85 -8.16 -6.48
C PRO A 74 0.47 -7.51 -6.39
N ASN A 75 -0.14 -7.22 -7.54
CA ASN A 75 -1.48 -6.63 -7.60
C ASN A 75 -2.57 -7.54 -6.99
N ILE A 76 -2.38 -8.86 -6.96
CA ILE A 76 -3.35 -9.80 -6.37
C ILE A 76 -3.54 -9.50 -4.89
N PHE A 77 -2.45 -9.27 -4.14
CA PHE A 77 -2.55 -8.99 -2.71
C PHE A 77 -2.66 -7.50 -2.38
N LEU A 78 -2.25 -6.60 -3.27
CA LEU A 78 -2.42 -5.16 -3.06
C LEU A 78 -3.86 -4.69 -3.29
N ARG A 79 -4.49 -5.16 -4.38
CA ARG A 79 -5.74 -4.58 -4.90
C ARG A 79 -6.85 -4.45 -3.85
N PRO A 80 -7.14 -5.45 -3.00
CA PRO A 80 -8.20 -5.31 -1.98
C PRO A 80 -7.94 -4.15 -1.00
N PHE A 81 -6.69 -3.89 -0.65
CA PHE A 81 -6.34 -2.76 0.22
C PHE A 81 -6.44 -1.42 -0.53
N LEU A 82 -6.02 -1.38 -1.80
CA LEU A 82 -6.12 -0.18 -2.62
C LEU A 82 -7.57 0.19 -2.95
N GLU A 83 -8.46 -0.80 -3.08
CA GLU A 83 -9.90 -0.61 -3.22
C GLU A 83 -10.50 0.08 -2.00
N VAL A 84 -10.07 -0.32 -0.78
CA VAL A 84 -10.45 0.38 0.45
C VAL A 84 -9.95 1.83 0.43
N VAL A 85 -8.72 2.07 -0.02
CA VAL A 85 -8.12 3.42 -0.06
C VAL A 85 -8.85 4.35 -1.06
N ARG A 86 -9.37 3.79 -2.16
CA ARG A 86 -10.13 4.54 -3.18
C ARG A 86 -11.62 4.69 -2.85
N SER A 87 -12.15 3.92 -1.91
CA SER A 87 -13.58 3.86 -1.65
C SER A 87 -14.09 5.12 -0.94
N GLU A 88 -15.02 5.82 -1.58
CA GLU A 88 -15.70 7.00 -1.03
C GLU A 88 -16.60 6.68 0.16
N ASP A 89 -16.97 5.40 0.34
CA ASP A 89 -17.87 4.94 1.41
C ASP A 89 -17.10 4.49 2.67
N THR A 90 -15.77 4.43 2.61
CA THR A 90 -14.95 4.02 3.75
C THR A 90 -14.65 5.19 4.68
N THR A 91 -14.75 4.96 5.99
CA THR A 91 -14.44 5.98 6.99
C THR A 91 -12.94 6.16 7.14
N GLY A 92 -12.51 7.36 7.53
CA GLY A 92 -11.09 7.68 7.76
C GLY A 92 -10.31 6.60 8.56
N PRO A 93 -10.83 6.07 9.69
CA PRO A 93 -10.17 4.99 10.42
C PRO A 93 -9.95 3.71 9.60
N ILE A 94 -10.91 3.29 8.77
CA ILE A 94 -10.78 2.09 7.93
C ILE A 94 -9.76 2.34 6.82
N THR A 95 -9.86 3.46 6.12
CA THR A 95 -8.89 3.90 5.10
C THR A 95 -7.48 3.98 5.69
N GLY A 96 -7.35 4.53 6.91
CA GLY A 96 -6.08 4.62 7.64
C GLY A 96 -5.48 3.25 7.97
N LEU A 97 -6.29 2.24 8.28
CA LEU A 97 -5.79 0.88 8.47
C LEU A 97 -5.25 0.31 7.15
N ALA A 98 -5.99 0.46 6.05
CA ALA A 98 -5.54 0.01 4.73
C ALA A 98 -4.22 0.68 4.30
N LEU A 99 -4.10 2.00 4.45
CA LEU A 99 -2.86 2.73 4.20
C LEU A 99 -1.69 2.23 5.07
N THR A 100 -1.96 1.89 6.33
CA THR A 100 -0.95 1.34 7.23
C THR A 100 -0.46 -0.03 6.73
N SER A 101 -1.37 -0.88 6.25
CA SER A 101 -1.02 -2.18 5.65
C SER A 101 -0.19 -2.02 4.39
N VAL A 102 -0.59 -1.11 3.48
CA VAL A 102 0.18 -0.80 2.26
C VAL A 102 1.59 -0.30 2.61
N ASN A 103 1.72 0.60 3.59
CA ASN A 103 3.04 1.09 4.01
C ASN A 103 3.92 -0.04 4.59
N LYS A 104 3.33 -0.99 5.31
CA LYS A 104 4.06 -2.17 5.82
C LYS A 104 4.54 -3.06 4.67
N PHE A 105 3.73 -3.29 3.64
CA PHE A 105 4.12 -4.10 2.50
C PHE A 105 5.35 -3.52 1.78
N LEU A 106 5.38 -2.19 1.61
CA LEU A 106 6.56 -1.47 1.11
C LEU A 106 7.74 -1.59 2.07
N SER A 107 7.54 -1.25 3.35
CA SER A 107 8.60 -1.16 4.35
C SER A 107 9.26 -2.51 4.65
N TYR A 108 8.51 -3.61 4.53
CA TYR A 108 9.00 -4.96 4.76
C TYR A 108 9.52 -5.62 3.48
N GLY A 109 9.46 -4.94 2.33
CA GLY A 109 9.94 -5.46 1.05
C GLY A 109 9.15 -6.67 0.55
N LEU A 110 7.82 -6.67 0.73
CA LEU A 110 6.96 -7.74 0.20
C LEU A 110 6.85 -7.69 -1.33
N LEU A 111 7.19 -6.56 -1.94
CA LEU A 111 7.21 -6.36 -3.38
C LEU A 111 8.62 -6.54 -3.91
N ASP A 112 8.83 -7.56 -4.74
CA ASP A 112 10.07 -7.71 -5.48
C ASP A 112 10.07 -6.72 -6.66
N ALA A 113 11.04 -5.80 -6.66
CA ALA A 113 11.23 -4.83 -7.73
C ALA A 113 11.59 -5.50 -9.08
N ASN A 114 12.01 -6.77 -9.09
CA ASN A 114 12.36 -7.48 -10.32
C ASN A 114 11.20 -8.31 -10.89
N HIS A 115 10.07 -8.37 -10.19
CA HIS A 115 8.90 -9.09 -10.67
C HIS A 115 8.32 -8.39 -11.92
N GLU A 116 7.91 -9.16 -12.95
CA GLU A 116 7.45 -8.60 -14.23
C GLU A 116 6.25 -7.65 -14.06
N ALA A 117 5.30 -8.00 -13.19
CA ALA A 117 4.15 -7.17 -12.83
C ALA A 117 4.44 -6.08 -11.77
N ALA A 118 5.70 -5.85 -11.36
CA ALA A 118 6.01 -4.87 -10.33
C ALA A 118 5.65 -3.45 -10.76
N ALA A 119 5.98 -3.06 -12.00
CA ALA A 119 5.72 -1.70 -12.48
C ALA A 119 4.22 -1.35 -12.44
N GLU A 120 3.36 -2.25 -12.95
CA GLU A 120 1.91 -2.07 -12.90
C GLU A 120 1.38 -1.97 -11.45
N ALA A 121 1.92 -2.78 -10.54
CA ALA A 121 1.53 -2.74 -9.14
C ALA A 121 1.92 -1.44 -8.43
N ILE A 122 3.10 -0.91 -8.74
CA ILE A 122 3.62 0.35 -8.20
C ILE A 122 2.84 1.54 -8.74
N GLU A 123 2.54 1.55 -10.04
CA GLU A 123 1.69 2.58 -10.65
C GLU A 123 0.27 2.56 -10.07
N ASN A 124 -0.34 1.38 -9.95
CA ASN A 124 -1.66 1.24 -9.33
C ASN A 124 -1.65 1.71 -7.87
N MET A 125 -0.58 1.47 -7.11
CA MET A 125 -0.44 1.96 -5.74
C MET A 125 -0.29 3.49 -5.68
N ALA A 126 0.55 4.06 -6.55
CA ALA A 126 0.75 5.50 -6.64
C ALA A 126 -0.56 6.23 -6.92
N ASP A 127 -1.32 5.76 -7.91
CA ASP A 127 -2.63 6.30 -8.25
C ASP A 127 -3.61 6.18 -7.07
N ALA A 128 -3.73 4.99 -6.47
CA ALA A 128 -4.66 4.75 -5.37
C ALA A 128 -4.44 5.69 -4.17
N VAL A 129 -3.18 5.86 -3.79
CA VAL A 129 -2.79 6.60 -2.58
C VAL A 129 -2.83 8.10 -2.85
N THR A 130 -2.43 8.55 -4.04
CA THR A 130 -2.49 9.96 -4.45
C THR A 130 -3.92 10.46 -4.55
N HIS A 131 -4.83 9.59 -5.02
CA HIS A 131 -6.24 9.87 -5.20
C HIS A 131 -7.12 9.27 -4.11
N ALA A 132 -6.53 8.95 -2.94
CA ALA A 132 -7.23 8.35 -1.82
C ALA A 132 -8.48 9.16 -1.41
N ARG A 133 -9.55 8.45 -1.08
CA ARG A 133 -10.83 9.02 -0.65
C ARG A 133 -11.28 8.37 0.64
N PHE A 134 -11.95 9.15 1.47
CA PHE A 134 -12.54 8.66 2.70
C PHE A 134 -13.64 9.61 3.17
N VAL A 135 -14.60 9.07 3.88
CA VAL A 135 -15.62 9.84 4.59
C VAL A 135 -14.95 10.53 5.76
N GLY A 136 -14.80 11.86 5.65
CA GLY A 136 -14.29 12.69 6.72
C GLY A 136 -15.18 12.61 7.96
N THR A 137 -14.57 12.41 9.13
CA THR A 137 -15.31 12.29 10.39
C THR A 137 -15.16 13.55 11.22
N ASP A 138 -13.92 13.92 11.50
CA ASP A 138 -13.54 15.10 12.24
C ASP A 138 -12.12 15.52 11.82
N PRO A 139 -11.76 16.81 11.94
CA PRO A 139 -10.50 17.31 11.41
C PRO A 139 -9.25 16.58 11.93
N ALA A 140 -9.24 16.14 13.20
CA ALA A 140 -8.08 15.47 13.79
C ALA A 140 -7.91 14.05 13.23
N SER A 141 -9.01 13.29 13.11
CA SER A 141 -9.01 11.97 12.48
C SER A 141 -8.60 12.07 11.00
N ASP A 142 -9.12 13.05 10.27
CA ASP A 142 -8.81 13.27 8.86
C ASP A 142 -7.31 13.56 8.66
N GLU A 143 -6.71 14.39 9.52
CA GLU A 143 -5.27 14.64 9.52
C GLU A 143 -4.42 13.39 9.75
N VAL A 144 -4.87 12.45 10.58
CA VAL A 144 -4.18 11.17 10.78
C VAL A 144 -4.18 10.35 9.49
N VAL A 145 -5.27 10.36 8.73
CA VAL A 145 -5.34 9.69 7.43
C VAL A 145 -4.43 10.36 6.42
N LEU A 146 -4.44 11.70 6.34
CA LEU A 146 -3.55 12.47 5.47
C LEU A 146 -2.06 12.22 5.80
N MET A 147 -1.71 12.12 7.08
CA MET A 147 -0.36 11.75 7.50
C MET A 147 0.02 10.34 7.00
N LYS A 148 -0.91 9.38 7.05
CA LYS A 148 -0.67 8.01 6.56
C LYS A 148 -0.53 7.97 5.04
N ILE A 149 -1.31 8.75 4.30
CA ILE A 149 -1.15 8.95 2.85
C ILE A 149 0.27 9.43 2.57
N LEU A 150 0.69 10.51 3.25
CA LEU A 150 2.02 11.08 3.08
C LEU A 150 3.14 10.06 3.37
N GLN A 151 2.99 9.25 4.43
CA GLN A 151 3.93 8.19 4.78
C GLN A 151 4.04 7.12 3.69
N VAL A 152 2.92 6.66 3.13
CA VAL A 152 2.93 5.67 2.04
C VAL A 152 3.64 6.25 0.81
N LEU A 153 3.28 7.46 0.39
CA LEU A 153 3.88 8.11 -0.78
C LEU A 153 5.39 8.30 -0.61
N ARG A 154 5.82 8.73 0.58
CA ARG A 154 7.24 8.86 0.92
C ARG A 154 7.96 7.52 0.82
N THR A 155 7.42 6.48 1.45
CA THR A 155 8.03 5.13 1.43
C THR A 155 8.09 4.57 0.01
N LEU A 156 7.04 4.78 -0.78
CA LEU A 156 6.97 4.33 -2.17
C LEU A 156 8.12 4.92 -3.00
N LEU A 157 8.35 6.22 -2.87
CA LEU A 157 9.44 6.91 -3.58
C LEU A 157 10.84 6.51 -3.12
N LEU A 158 11.02 6.26 -1.82
CA LEU A 158 12.34 6.03 -1.23
C LEU A 158 12.76 4.54 -1.19
N THR A 159 11.85 3.62 -1.52
CA THR A 159 12.15 2.18 -1.58
C THR A 159 12.58 1.77 -3.00
N PRO A 160 13.28 0.63 -3.17
CA PRO A 160 13.78 0.20 -4.49
C PRO A 160 12.68 0.06 -5.56
N VAL A 161 11.47 -0.31 -5.15
CA VAL A 161 10.31 -0.42 -6.06
C VAL A 161 9.87 0.92 -6.64
N GLY A 162 10.23 2.04 -6.00
CA GLY A 162 9.99 3.38 -6.50
C GLY A 162 10.70 3.69 -7.82
N ALA A 163 11.71 2.89 -8.21
CA ALA A 163 12.35 2.99 -9.52
C ALA A 163 11.39 2.70 -10.69
N HIS A 164 10.25 2.06 -10.43
CA HIS A 164 9.21 1.82 -11.43
C HIS A 164 8.23 2.98 -11.61
N LEU A 165 8.29 4.00 -10.76
CA LEU A 165 7.41 5.16 -10.89
C LEU A 165 7.77 5.96 -12.15
N THR A 166 6.77 6.23 -12.97
CA THR A 166 6.89 7.17 -14.08
C THR A 166 7.07 8.61 -13.57
N ASN A 167 7.66 9.47 -14.41
CA ASN A 167 7.78 10.89 -14.10
C ASN A 167 6.40 11.54 -13.84
N GLU A 168 5.36 11.08 -14.53
CA GLU A 168 3.98 11.54 -14.33
C GLU A 168 3.51 11.23 -12.91
N SER A 169 3.62 9.97 -12.49
CA SER A 169 3.25 9.54 -11.14
C SER A 169 4.07 10.24 -10.05
N VAL A 170 5.38 10.44 -10.28
CA VAL A 170 6.21 11.25 -9.36
C VAL A 170 5.69 12.68 -9.27
N CYS A 171 5.34 13.31 -10.39
CA CYS A 171 4.78 14.65 -10.40
C CYS A 171 3.42 14.73 -9.68
N GLU A 172 2.54 13.76 -9.87
CA GLU A 172 1.25 13.70 -9.16
C GLU A 172 1.42 13.54 -7.65
N ILE A 173 2.35 12.67 -7.22
CA ILE A 173 2.69 12.48 -5.82
C ILE A 173 3.20 13.79 -5.20
N MET A 174 4.11 14.50 -5.89
CA MET A 174 4.61 15.80 -5.44
C MET A 174 3.48 16.83 -5.34
N GLN A 175 2.58 16.87 -6.33
CA GLN A 175 1.42 17.77 -6.31
C GLN A 175 0.49 17.48 -5.13
N SER A 176 0.26 16.22 -4.80
CA SER A 176 -0.51 15.82 -3.63
C SER A 176 0.13 16.32 -2.33
N CYS A 177 1.45 16.17 -2.20
CA CYS A 177 2.19 16.69 -1.04
C CYS A 177 2.13 18.23 -0.95
N PHE A 178 2.20 18.94 -2.08
CA PHE A 178 2.02 20.40 -2.11
C PHE A 178 0.62 20.83 -1.66
N ARG A 179 -0.43 20.10 -2.06
CA ARG A 179 -1.80 20.37 -1.58
C ARG A 179 -1.88 20.29 -0.05
N ILE A 180 -1.24 19.30 0.56
CA ILE A 180 -1.16 19.19 2.03
C ILE A 180 -0.35 20.35 2.63
N CYS A 181 0.82 20.69 2.06
CA CYS A 181 1.68 21.77 2.58
C CYS A 181 0.98 23.13 2.66
N PHE A 182 0.11 23.43 1.69
CA PHE A 182 -0.50 24.76 1.55
C PHE A 182 -1.96 24.83 2.01
N GLU A 183 -2.55 23.72 2.49
CA GLU A 183 -3.90 23.73 3.05
C GLU A 183 -3.89 24.34 4.47
N MET A 184 -4.26 25.62 4.56
CA MET A 184 -4.20 26.41 5.80
C MET A 184 -5.09 25.89 6.93
N ARG A 185 -6.02 24.98 6.63
CA ARG A 185 -6.91 24.34 7.61
C ARG A 185 -6.25 23.19 8.37
N LEU A 186 -5.13 22.66 7.87
CA LEU A 186 -4.39 21.56 8.51
C LEU A 186 -3.40 22.08 9.55
N SER A 187 -3.05 21.23 10.50
CA SER A 187 -2.04 21.54 11.51
C SER A 187 -0.67 21.87 10.92
N ASP A 188 0.07 22.73 11.61
CA ASP A 188 1.46 23.06 11.26
C ASP A 188 2.34 21.82 11.18
N LEU A 189 2.11 20.83 12.05
CA LEU A 189 2.88 19.59 12.07
C LEU A 189 2.69 18.79 10.78
N LEU A 190 1.45 18.60 10.34
CA LEU A 190 1.16 17.88 9.11
C LEU A 190 1.73 18.60 7.89
N ARG A 191 1.54 19.93 7.82
CA ARG A 191 2.11 20.76 6.75
C ARG A 191 3.63 20.68 6.69
N LYS A 192 4.30 20.77 7.84
CA LYS A 192 5.77 20.64 7.92
C LYS A 192 6.27 19.23 7.60
N SER A 193 5.50 18.21 7.92
CA SER A 193 5.83 16.83 7.54
C SER A 193 5.75 16.65 6.02
N ALA A 194 4.74 17.24 5.37
CA ALA A 194 4.62 17.24 3.92
C ALA A 194 5.76 18.03 3.25
N GLU A 195 6.15 19.17 3.82
CA GLU A 195 7.30 19.94 3.35
C GLU A 195 8.59 19.13 3.42
N HIS A 196 8.83 18.45 4.54
CA HIS A 196 10.00 17.58 4.68
C HIS A 196 10.01 16.45 3.65
N THR A 197 8.84 15.86 3.41
CA THR A 197 8.70 14.80 2.40
C THR A 197 9.03 15.33 1.01
N LEU A 198 8.52 16.51 0.62
CA LEU A 198 8.86 17.15 -0.65
C LEU A 198 10.38 17.39 -0.81
N VAL A 199 11.06 17.78 0.27
CA VAL A 199 12.52 17.94 0.26
C VAL A 199 13.20 16.61 -0.03
N ASP A 200 12.78 15.52 0.60
CA ASP A 200 13.31 14.17 0.32
C ASP A 200 13.10 13.79 -1.16
N MET A 201 11.93 14.09 -1.74
CA MET A 201 11.64 13.81 -3.16
C MET A 201 12.57 14.58 -4.08
N VAL A 202 12.76 15.88 -3.82
CA VAL A 202 13.66 16.73 -4.60
C VAL A 202 15.10 16.21 -4.51
N GLN A 203 15.57 15.84 -3.32
CA GLN A 203 16.90 15.27 -3.14
C GLN A 203 17.08 13.95 -3.91
N LEU A 204 16.07 13.08 -3.91
CA LEU A 204 16.09 11.83 -4.67
C LEU A 204 16.26 12.09 -6.18
N LEU A 205 15.52 13.07 -6.72
CA LEU A 205 15.59 13.45 -8.14
C LEU A 205 16.97 13.97 -8.53
N TYR A 206 17.63 14.75 -7.67
CA TYR A 206 18.97 15.28 -7.94
C TYR A 206 20.10 14.28 -7.63
N SER A 207 19.87 13.33 -6.72
CA SER A 207 20.87 12.31 -6.34
C SER A 207 20.85 11.08 -7.25
N SER A 208 19.80 10.93 -8.08
CA SER A 208 19.64 9.83 -9.03
C SER A 208 19.91 10.30 -10.46
N PRO A 209 21.19 10.44 -10.90
CA PRO A 209 21.51 10.88 -12.26
C PRO A 209 21.09 9.90 -13.38
N LEU A 210 20.43 8.78 -13.07
CA LEU A 210 20.14 7.69 -14.01
C LEU A 210 18.74 7.72 -14.63
N THR A 211 17.76 8.46 -14.08
CA THR A 211 16.43 8.58 -14.71
C THR A 211 16.38 9.62 -15.83
N CYS A 212 17.32 10.58 -15.85
CA CYS A 212 17.41 11.58 -16.92
C CYS A 212 18.09 11.04 -18.21
N THR A 213 18.84 9.94 -18.13
CA THR A 213 19.58 9.38 -19.28
C THR A 213 18.80 8.35 -20.11
N GLN A 214 17.56 8.00 -19.77
CA GLN A 214 16.75 7.07 -20.56
C GLN A 214 15.75 7.75 -21.52
N THR A 215 15.78 9.09 -21.65
CA THR A 215 14.86 9.83 -22.54
C THR A 215 15.53 10.84 -23.48
N LEU A 216 16.82 10.70 -23.75
CA LEU A 216 17.51 11.41 -24.84
C LEU A 216 18.17 10.44 -25.81
#